data_AF-A0A9E2EMA3-F1
#
_entry.id   AF-A0A9E2EMA3-F1
#
_cell.length_a   1.000
_cell.length_b   1.000
_cell.length_c   1.000
_cell.angle_alpha   90.00
_cell.angle_beta   90.00
_cell.angle_gamma   90.00
#
_symmetry.space_group_name_H-M   'P 1'
#
loop_
_entity.id
_entity.type
_entity.pdbx_description
1 polymer ?
#
loop_
_entity_poly.entity_id
_entity_poly.type
_entity_poly.pdbx_seq_one_letter_code
_entity_poly.pdbx_strand_id
1 'polypeptide(L)'
;MLTLLVSIILPIGASASSHTCGTSVVGGIEMGVLTEYLFVFADGSDDLNWQGSTKGYVGDVLVNGRVADERTSGSVPYAGTIVTNDSTLDDWQDIVDQNKGQASAKYDQQAAVDCAIESLNKAFDQINEMKPTQGYEDMSTEDLDGLDTTDDQGLTYVVNVTSDLTVKTKIDITGDKGDVFILRWDKDGDPSNGYQGKVKFQSGGAFVPHGGLTPTSFINVAGDINASGGGDNPGPPYPQGPRLDGGLGELIDGGKDFKSGGFFTGYWLTTGDPKSGKTSSLSSGIFVGGWYTLSSKISMTSNTSAVYVGPSSGGPPPTTTTSTTTTSTTTSTTTTTMLQG
;
A
#
# COMPACT_ATOMS: atom_id res chain seq x y z
N MET A 1 70.56 1.70 -6.10
CA MET A 1 69.49 1.13 -6.94
C MET A 1 68.54 0.37 -6.03
N LEU A 2 67.39 0.95 -5.71
CA LEU A 2 66.35 0.32 -4.89
C LEU A 2 65.05 0.44 -5.68
N THR A 3 64.57 -0.69 -6.20
CA THR A 3 63.35 -0.75 -7.01
C THR A 3 62.16 -0.96 -6.08
N LEU A 4 61.29 0.04 -5.98
CA LEU A 4 60.06 0.00 -5.20
C LEU A 4 58.98 -0.74 -6.02
N LEU A 5 58.56 -1.91 -5.54
CA LEU A 5 57.42 -2.66 -6.08
C LEU A 5 56.13 -2.11 -5.48
N VAL A 6 55.34 -1.41 -6.30
CA VAL A 6 53.97 -0.98 -5.96
C VAL A 6 53.03 -2.11 -6.35
N SER A 7 52.47 -2.82 -5.36
CA SER A 7 51.37 -3.77 -5.57
C SER A 7 50.08 -2.98 -5.75
N ILE A 8 49.55 -2.97 -6.98
CA ILE A 8 48.21 -2.47 -7.28
C ILE A 8 47.22 -3.59 -6.91
N ILE A 9 46.50 -3.40 -5.81
CA ILE A 9 45.33 -4.22 -5.47
C ILE A 9 44.17 -3.67 -6.31
N LEU A 10 43.77 -4.41 -7.34
CA LEU A 10 42.53 -4.13 -8.08
C LEU A 10 41.34 -4.49 -7.18
N PRO A 11 40.31 -3.64 -7.05
CA PRO A 11 39.09 -4.02 -6.35
C PRO A 11 38.40 -5.15 -7.10
N ILE A 12 38.14 -6.24 -6.39
CA ILE A 12 37.29 -7.34 -6.85
C ILE A 12 35.92 -6.73 -7.11
N GLY A 13 35.48 -6.74 -8.37
CA GLY A 13 34.16 -6.27 -8.76
C GLY A 13 33.09 -7.05 -8.00
N ALA A 14 32.33 -6.35 -7.16
CA ALA A 14 31.11 -6.89 -6.60
C ALA A 14 30.17 -7.21 -7.77
N SER A 15 29.88 -8.50 -7.95
CA SER A 15 28.77 -8.96 -8.79
C SER A 15 27.48 -8.40 -8.18
N ALA A 16 26.92 -7.33 -8.78
CA ALA A 16 25.56 -6.93 -8.47
C ALA A 16 24.64 -8.09 -8.88
N SER A 17 24.13 -8.86 -7.91
CA SER A 17 23.04 -9.77 -8.19
C SER A 17 21.86 -8.89 -8.59
N SER A 18 21.33 -9.07 -9.81
CA SER A 18 20.05 -8.48 -10.19
C SER A 18 18.98 -9.09 -9.28
N HIS A 19 18.70 -8.43 -8.17
CA HIS A 19 17.60 -8.80 -7.30
C HIS A 19 16.33 -8.30 -7.97
N THR A 20 15.49 -9.22 -8.43
CA THR A 20 14.20 -8.87 -9.01
C THR A 20 13.20 -8.76 -7.88
N CYS A 21 12.70 -7.55 -7.64
CA CYS A 21 11.56 -7.33 -6.76
C CYS A 21 10.33 -8.06 -7.32
N GLY A 22 9.46 -8.55 -6.43
CA GLY A 22 8.24 -9.25 -6.83
C GLY A 22 7.43 -8.47 -7.88
N THR A 23 6.54 -9.15 -8.60
CA THR A 23 5.83 -8.57 -9.77
C THR A 23 4.32 -8.43 -9.53
N SER A 24 3.88 -8.18 -8.30
CA SER A 24 2.45 -8.00 -8.02
C SER A 24 1.93 -6.73 -8.70
N VAL A 25 0.79 -6.86 -9.39
CA VAL A 25 0.13 -5.74 -10.08
C VAL A 25 -1.32 -5.65 -9.60
N VAL A 26 -1.74 -4.44 -9.18
CA VAL A 26 -3.12 -4.15 -8.73
C VAL A 26 -3.58 -2.88 -9.44
N GLY A 27 -4.69 -2.94 -10.18
CA GLY A 27 -5.20 -1.78 -10.95
C GLY A 27 -4.20 -1.23 -11.98
N GLY A 28 -3.34 -2.08 -12.54
CA GLY A 28 -2.26 -1.67 -13.43
C GLY A 28 -1.04 -1.03 -12.75
N ILE A 29 -1.03 -0.92 -11.41
CA ILE A 29 0.11 -0.43 -10.62
C ILE A 29 0.98 -1.60 -10.18
N GLU A 30 2.28 -1.48 -10.43
CA GLU A 30 3.30 -2.43 -9.97
C GLU A 30 3.56 -2.26 -8.47
N MET A 31 2.73 -2.93 -7.67
CA MET A 31 2.82 -2.92 -6.21
C MET A 31 3.95 -3.82 -5.67
N GLY A 32 4.53 -4.67 -6.52
CA GLY A 32 5.70 -5.47 -6.20
C GLY A 32 5.55 -6.31 -4.93
N VAL A 33 6.47 -6.17 -3.98
CA VAL A 33 6.41 -6.90 -2.70
C VAL A 33 5.45 -6.27 -1.68
N LEU A 34 4.95 -5.05 -1.91
CA LEU A 34 4.12 -4.33 -0.94
C LEU A 34 2.87 -5.13 -0.58
N THR A 35 2.25 -5.77 -1.56
CA THR A 35 1.02 -6.53 -1.35
C THR A 35 1.21 -7.73 -0.43
N GLU A 36 2.43 -8.11 -0.03
CA GLU A 36 2.68 -9.22 0.90
C GLU A 36 2.63 -8.77 2.37
N TYR A 37 2.71 -7.46 2.62
CA TYR A 37 2.82 -6.90 3.97
C TYR A 37 1.54 -6.18 4.39
N LEU A 38 1.26 -6.28 5.69
CA LEU A 38 0.37 -5.38 6.39
C LEU A 38 0.95 -3.97 6.38
N PHE A 39 2.20 -3.81 6.84
CA PHE A 39 2.86 -2.52 6.91
C PHE A 39 4.24 -2.53 6.25
N VAL A 40 4.57 -1.43 5.59
CA VAL A 40 5.92 -1.12 5.09
C VAL A 40 6.30 0.26 5.58
N PHE A 41 7.30 0.33 6.46
CA PHE A 41 7.88 1.57 6.98
C PHE A 41 9.26 1.77 6.35
N ALA A 42 9.34 2.61 5.31
CA ALA A 42 10.57 2.82 4.54
C ALA A 42 11.58 3.76 5.22
N ASP A 43 11.09 4.61 6.12
CA ASP A 43 11.87 5.60 6.85
C ASP A 43 11.57 5.50 8.36
N GLY A 44 10.85 6.46 8.96
CA GLY A 44 10.61 6.48 10.40
C GLY A 44 11.75 7.08 11.23
N SER A 45 12.71 7.77 10.62
CA SER A 45 13.92 8.29 11.30
C SER A 45 13.67 9.33 12.39
N ASP A 46 12.52 10.01 12.37
CA ASP A 46 12.19 10.99 13.39
C ASP A 46 11.48 10.36 14.58
N ASP A 47 10.67 9.32 14.34
CA ASP A 47 9.88 8.59 15.35
C ASP A 47 9.07 7.48 14.64
N LEU A 48 9.33 6.20 14.96
CA LEU A 48 8.52 5.06 14.53
C LEU A 48 7.89 4.36 15.74
N ASN A 49 6.70 4.83 16.10
CA ASN A 49 6.05 4.43 17.34
C ASN A 49 4.88 3.48 17.14
N TRP A 50 4.98 2.32 17.77
CA TRP A 50 3.92 1.32 17.82
C TRP A 50 3.50 1.05 19.27
N GLN A 51 2.41 1.68 19.71
CA GLN A 51 1.94 1.57 21.10
C GLN A 51 0.85 0.53 21.28
N GLY A 52 0.80 0.00 22.51
CA GLY A 52 -0.26 -0.84 23.03
C GLY A 52 -1.58 -0.08 23.26
N SER A 53 -2.53 -0.76 23.92
CA SER A 53 -3.96 -0.38 23.96
C SER A 53 -4.66 -0.54 22.60
N THR A 54 -4.18 -1.49 21.79
CA THR A 54 -4.74 -1.90 20.50
C THR A 54 -5.80 -3.01 20.68
N LYS A 55 -6.54 -3.33 19.61
CA LYS A 55 -7.31 -4.58 19.49
C LYS A 55 -6.47 -5.74 18.96
N GLY A 56 -5.32 -5.44 18.37
CA GLY A 56 -4.36 -6.39 17.82
C GLY A 56 -4.04 -6.10 16.35
N TYR A 57 -3.03 -6.79 15.83
CA TYR A 57 -2.55 -6.66 14.46
C TYR A 57 -2.30 -8.05 13.86
N VAL A 58 -2.74 -8.27 12.61
CA VAL A 58 -2.48 -9.52 11.87
C VAL A 58 -1.88 -9.20 10.52
N GLY A 59 -0.71 -9.76 10.24
CA GLY A 59 0.01 -9.66 8.98
C GLY A 59 1.46 -9.25 9.16
N ASP A 60 2.26 -9.43 8.11
CA ASP A 60 3.69 -9.18 8.16
C ASP A 60 4.00 -7.68 8.10
N VAL A 61 5.02 -7.26 8.83
CA VAL A 61 5.48 -5.87 8.88
C VAL A 61 6.91 -5.81 8.38
N LEU A 62 7.21 -4.91 7.46
CA LEU A 62 8.57 -4.63 7.02
C LEU A 62 8.97 -3.22 7.44
N VAL A 63 10.16 -3.09 8.01
CA VAL A 63 10.74 -1.83 8.48
C VAL A 63 12.18 -1.69 8.00
N ASN A 64 12.56 -0.47 7.61
CA ASN A 64 13.94 -0.09 7.40
C ASN A 64 14.60 0.23 8.76
N GLY A 65 14.89 -0.79 9.56
CA GLY A 65 15.37 -0.61 10.94
C GLY A 65 16.73 0.08 11.08
N ARG A 66 17.50 0.20 10.00
CA ARG A 66 18.76 0.97 10.02
C ARG A 66 18.58 2.48 10.12
N VAL A 67 17.40 2.98 9.77
CA VAL A 67 17.09 4.41 9.81
C VAL A 67 15.95 4.74 10.76
N ALA A 68 15.06 3.79 11.03
CA ALA A 68 13.94 4.00 11.92
C ALA A 68 14.38 4.28 13.36
N ASP A 69 13.56 5.05 14.08
CA ASP A 69 13.65 5.19 15.54
C ASP A 69 12.49 4.39 16.16
N GLU A 70 12.63 3.07 16.17
CA GLU A 70 11.60 2.17 16.69
C GLU A 70 11.40 2.36 18.19
N ARG A 71 10.17 2.68 18.57
CA ARG A 71 9.73 2.64 19.97
C ARG A 71 8.42 1.90 20.14
N THR A 72 8.28 1.25 21.28
CA THR A 72 7.03 0.62 21.70
C THR A 72 6.68 0.96 23.14
N SER A 73 5.44 0.70 23.54
CA SER A 73 5.02 0.78 24.93
C SER A 73 3.75 -0.04 25.17
N GLY A 74 3.65 -0.65 26.36
CA GLY A 74 2.52 -1.50 26.71
C GLY A 74 2.52 -2.83 25.97
N SER A 75 1.36 -3.49 25.92
CA SER A 75 1.23 -4.78 25.23
C SER A 75 0.50 -4.65 23.90
N VAL A 76 1.06 -5.30 22.87
CA VAL A 76 0.60 -5.27 21.48
C VAL A 76 0.30 -6.71 21.04
N PRO A 77 -0.95 -7.20 21.11
CA PRO A 77 -1.32 -8.47 20.48
C PRO A 77 -0.99 -8.45 18.98
N TYR A 78 -0.18 -9.40 18.54
CA TYR A 78 0.34 -9.42 17.18
C TYR A 78 0.53 -10.86 16.69
N ALA A 79 0.10 -11.12 15.45
CA ALA A 79 0.44 -12.33 14.72
C ALA A 79 1.01 -11.98 13.34
N GLY A 80 2.19 -12.52 13.03
CA GLY A 80 2.92 -12.23 11.80
C GLY A 80 4.44 -12.20 12.01
N THR A 81 5.14 -11.73 10.99
CA THR A 81 6.60 -11.57 10.98
C THR A 81 6.97 -10.10 10.89
N ILE A 82 7.84 -9.63 11.80
CA ILE A 82 8.53 -8.35 11.62
C ILE A 82 9.83 -8.60 10.85
N VAL A 83 9.98 -7.94 9.71
CA VAL A 83 11.11 -8.04 8.80
C VAL A 83 11.90 -6.74 8.84
N THR A 84 13.20 -6.82 9.12
CA THR A 84 14.09 -5.65 9.20
C THR A 84 15.41 -5.90 8.48
N ASN A 85 16.04 -4.83 7.96
CA ASN A 85 17.41 -4.84 7.45
C ASN A 85 18.48 -4.59 8.52
N ASP A 86 18.08 -4.34 9.76
CA ASP A 86 18.98 -4.34 10.91
C ASP A 86 19.16 -5.74 11.50
N SER A 87 20.17 -5.87 12.35
CA SER A 87 20.50 -7.04 13.15
C SER A 87 19.63 -7.17 14.42
N THR A 88 18.88 -6.12 14.78
CA THR A 88 17.97 -6.05 15.93
C THR A 88 16.60 -5.48 15.52
N LEU A 89 15.61 -5.61 16.42
CA LEU A 89 14.32 -4.91 16.32
C LEU A 89 14.20 -3.79 17.36
N ASP A 90 15.30 -3.48 18.06
CA ASP A 90 15.33 -2.54 19.17
C ASP A 90 14.16 -2.73 20.13
N ASP A 91 13.40 -1.67 20.43
CA ASP A 91 12.24 -1.72 21.33
C ASP A 91 11.13 -2.65 20.80
N TRP A 92 11.03 -2.88 19.48
CA TRP A 92 10.01 -3.76 18.91
C TRP A 92 10.28 -5.24 19.16
N GLN A 93 11.45 -5.62 19.66
CA GLN A 93 11.70 -6.99 20.11
C GLN A 93 10.68 -7.43 21.17
N ASP A 94 10.25 -6.50 22.04
CA ASP A 94 9.23 -6.77 23.06
C ASP A 94 7.90 -7.22 22.46
N ILE A 95 7.53 -6.74 21.26
CA ILE A 95 6.29 -7.16 20.58
C ILE A 95 6.38 -8.65 20.23
N VAL A 96 7.51 -9.10 19.68
CA VAL A 96 7.71 -10.51 19.31
C VAL A 96 7.71 -11.39 20.56
N ASP A 97 8.43 -10.97 21.60
CA ASP A 97 8.58 -11.74 22.84
C ASP A 97 7.28 -11.87 23.63
N GLN A 98 6.36 -10.89 23.53
CA GLN A 98 5.04 -10.95 24.16
C GLN A 98 4.06 -11.89 23.43
N ASN A 99 4.31 -12.21 22.17
CA ASN A 99 3.39 -12.94 21.28
C ASN A 99 3.96 -14.30 20.85
N LYS A 100 4.63 -15.01 21.76
CA LYS A 100 5.23 -16.32 21.50
C LYS A 100 4.21 -17.31 20.95
N GLY A 101 4.54 -17.92 19.81
CA GLY A 101 3.68 -18.89 19.13
C GLY A 101 2.89 -18.31 17.96
N GLN A 102 2.80 -16.99 17.83
CA GLN A 102 2.11 -16.33 16.72
C GLN A 102 2.91 -15.17 16.06
N ALA A 103 3.91 -14.62 16.75
CA ALA A 103 4.83 -13.63 16.19
C ALA A 103 6.24 -14.19 15.95
N SER A 104 6.93 -13.65 14.94
CA SER A 104 8.34 -13.95 14.65
C SER A 104 9.08 -12.74 14.08
N ALA A 105 10.40 -12.86 13.91
CA ALA A 105 11.26 -11.82 13.35
C ALA A 105 12.21 -12.37 12.28
N LYS A 106 12.55 -11.55 11.29
CA LYS A 106 13.62 -11.78 10.32
C LYS A 106 14.54 -10.56 10.25
N TYR A 107 15.81 -10.77 10.54
CA TYR A 107 16.86 -9.74 10.61
C TYR A 107 17.74 -9.74 9.34
N ASP A 108 18.51 -8.67 9.14
CA ASP A 108 19.47 -8.52 8.03
C ASP A 108 18.86 -8.66 6.62
N GLN A 109 17.57 -8.35 6.47
CA GLN A 109 16.81 -8.47 5.22
C GLN A 109 16.93 -7.24 4.31
N GLN A 110 18.16 -6.80 4.00
CA GLN A 110 18.41 -5.61 3.17
C GLN A 110 17.70 -5.67 1.81
N ALA A 111 17.75 -6.81 1.13
CA ALA A 111 17.14 -6.96 -0.19
C ALA A 111 15.61 -6.80 -0.16
N ALA A 112 14.95 -7.26 0.91
CA ALA A 112 13.51 -7.08 1.09
C ALA A 112 13.14 -5.61 1.29
N VAL A 113 13.93 -4.88 2.10
CA VAL A 113 13.75 -3.44 2.33
C VAL A 113 13.97 -2.64 1.03
N ASP A 114 15.07 -2.91 0.31
CA ASP A 114 15.36 -2.26 -0.97
C ASP A 114 14.20 -2.46 -1.95
N CYS A 115 13.68 -3.69 -2.05
CA CYS A 115 12.56 -3.97 -2.92
C CYS A 115 11.25 -3.31 -2.51
N ALA A 116 10.97 -3.23 -1.21
CA ALA A 116 9.77 -2.55 -0.74
C ALA A 116 9.84 -1.04 -1.04
N ILE A 117 11.00 -0.42 -0.84
CA ILE A 117 11.22 1.01 -1.15
C ILE A 117 11.13 1.26 -2.66
N GLU A 118 11.76 0.42 -3.49
CA GLU A 118 11.66 0.52 -4.95
C GLU A 118 10.20 0.38 -5.42
N SER A 119 9.49 -0.63 -4.90
CA SER A 119 8.08 -0.87 -5.24
C SER A 119 7.19 0.31 -4.82
N LEU A 120 7.43 0.90 -3.65
CA LEU A 120 6.67 2.04 -3.14
C LEU A 120 6.89 3.31 -3.98
N ASN A 121 8.14 3.63 -4.31
CA ASN A 121 8.44 4.77 -5.19
C ASN A 121 7.86 4.57 -6.59
N LYS A 122 8.00 3.37 -7.15
CA LYS A 122 7.45 3.04 -8.47
C LYS A 122 5.92 3.15 -8.50
N ALA A 123 5.24 2.69 -7.45
CA ALA A 123 3.79 2.84 -7.33
C ALA A 123 3.38 4.32 -7.30
N PHE A 124 4.09 5.17 -6.56
CA PHE A 124 3.84 6.62 -6.58
C PHE A 124 4.05 7.22 -7.98
N ASP A 125 5.16 6.90 -8.64
CA ASP A 125 5.45 7.40 -9.99
C ASP A 125 4.35 7.02 -10.98
N GLN A 126 3.94 5.75 -11.00
CA GLN A 126 2.86 5.27 -11.86
C GLN A 126 1.52 5.96 -11.56
N ILE A 127 1.14 6.09 -10.29
CA ILE A 127 -0.13 6.73 -9.90
C ILE A 127 -0.15 8.23 -10.24
N ASN A 128 0.99 8.92 -10.10
CA ASN A 128 1.13 10.33 -10.44
C ASN A 128 0.98 10.59 -11.94
N GLU A 129 1.42 9.66 -12.78
CA GLU A 129 1.32 9.76 -14.25
C GLU A 129 -0.09 9.46 -14.79
N MET A 130 -0.93 8.79 -14.01
CA MET A 130 -2.29 8.43 -14.43
C MET A 130 -3.19 9.66 -14.56
N LYS A 131 -4.03 9.65 -15.60
CA LYS A 131 -5.11 10.63 -15.72
C LYS A 131 -6.30 10.20 -14.87
N PRO A 132 -6.98 11.12 -14.17
CA PRO A 132 -8.26 10.79 -13.55
C PRO A 132 -9.22 10.23 -14.60
N THR A 133 -10.04 9.27 -14.20
CA THR A 133 -11.13 8.78 -15.05
C THR A 133 -12.11 9.92 -15.30
N GLN A 134 -12.65 10.01 -16.52
CA GLN A 134 -13.59 11.08 -16.87
C GLN A 134 -14.77 11.11 -15.89
N GLY A 135 -15.01 12.26 -15.26
CA GLY A 135 -16.04 12.44 -14.23
C GLY A 135 -15.57 12.23 -12.79
N TYR A 136 -14.29 11.92 -12.57
CA TYR A 136 -13.66 11.70 -11.26
C TYR A 136 -12.48 12.65 -10.99
N GLU A 137 -12.44 13.80 -11.68
CA GLU A 137 -11.34 14.76 -11.60
C GLU A 137 -11.31 15.58 -10.29
N ASP A 138 -12.46 15.69 -9.61
CA ASP A 138 -12.67 16.59 -8.47
C ASP A 138 -13.83 16.08 -7.57
N MET A 139 -13.59 14.99 -6.84
CA MET A 139 -14.60 14.33 -6.01
C MET A 139 -14.47 14.73 -4.53
N SER A 140 -15.60 14.75 -3.82
CA SER A 140 -15.67 14.76 -2.35
C SER A 140 -15.94 13.36 -1.81
N THR A 141 -15.88 13.18 -0.49
CA THR A 141 -16.31 11.92 0.13
C THR A 141 -17.80 11.65 -0.01
N GLU A 142 -18.62 12.69 -0.17
CA GLU A 142 -20.06 12.56 -0.38
C GLU A 142 -20.38 12.06 -1.80
N ASP A 143 -19.60 12.47 -2.79
CA ASP A 143 -19.77 12.02 -4.19
C ASP A 143 -19.42 10.54 -4.38
N LEU A 144 -18.61 9.97 -3.47
CA LEU A 144 -18.21 8.56 -3.52
C LEU A 144 -19.23 7.64 -2.86
N ASP A 145 -20.08 8.14 -1.95
CA ASP A 145 -21.01 7.31 -1.19
C ASP A 145 -22.21 6.89 -2.06
N GLY A 146 -22.44 5.59 -2.16
CA GLY A 146 -23.43 5.01 -3.06
C GLY A 146 -22.97 4.90 -4.52
N LEU A 147 -21.68 5.11 -4.82
CA LEU A 147 -21.15 4.91 -6.16
C LEU A 147 -21.35 3.45 -6.61
N ASP A 148 -21.88 3.26 -7.81
CA ASP A 148 -22.09 1.96 -8.44
C ASP A 148 -21.44 1.93 -9.82
N THR A 149 -20.49 1.02 -10.00
CA THR A 149 -19.68 0.85 -11.22
C THR A 149 -20.03 -0.42 -11.99
N THR A 150 -21.05 -1.16 -11.55
CA THR A 150 -21.41 -2.47 -12.13
C THR A 150 -21.77 -2.38 -13.62
N ASP A 151 -20.95 -2.97 -14.46
CA ASP A 151 -21.10 -3.09 -15.92
C ASP A 151 -20.61 -4.43 -16.50
N ASP A 152 -20.37 -5.43 -15.64
CA ASP A 152 -19.80 -6.75 -15.91
C ASP A 152 -18.33 -6.72 -16.39
N GLN A 153 -17.58 -5.62 -16.17
CA GLN A 153 -16.17 -5.49 -16.54
C GLN A 153 -15.30 -5.15 -15.32
N GLY A 154 -14.09 -5.72 -15.26
CA GLY A 154 -13.08 -5.30 -14.28
C GLY A 154 -12.28 -4.10 -14.81
N LEU A 155 -12.61 -2.90 -14.33
CA LEU A 155 -12.02 -1.64 -14.76
C LEU A 155 -11.13 -1.02 -13.67
N THR A 156 -10.40 0.03 -14.04
CA THR A 156 -9.64 0.82 -13.06
C THR A 156 -10.11 2.26 -13.10
N TYR A 157 -10.52 2.76 -11.93
CA TYR A 157 -11.03 4.11 -11.74
C TYR A 157 -9.98 4.94 -11.01
N VAL A 158 -9.47 5.98 -11.67
CA VAL A 158 -8.54 6.92 -11.04
C VAL A 158 -9.35 8.12 -10.57
N VAL A 159 -9.39 8.31 -9.26
CA VAL A 159 -10.27 9.26 -8.58
C VAL A 159 -9.45 10.30 -7.84
N ASN A 160 -9.68 11.56 -8.11
CA ASN A 160 -9.13 12.66 -7.32
C ASN A 160 -10.12 13.04 -6.23
N VAL A 161 -9.70 12.91 -4.96
CA VAL A 161 -10.47 13.38 -3.81
C VAL A 161 -9.82 14.66 -3.29
N THR A 162 -10.41 15.79 -3.63
CA THR A 162 -9.82 17.14 -3.48
C THR A 162 -10.46 17.95 -2.38
N SER A 163 -11.63 17.53 -1.92
CA SER A 163 -12.42 18.19 -0.89
C SER A 163 -12.89 17.19 0.15
N ASP A 164 -13.31 17.71 1.31
CA ASP A 164 -13.84 16.91 2.41
C ASP A 164 -12.98 15.71 2.80
N LEU A 165 -11.68 15.94 2.99
CA LEU A 165 -10.70 14.92 3.42
C LEU A 165 -10.95 14.36 4.83
N THR A 166 -12.16 14.47 5.38
CA THR A 166 -12.55 13.89 6.66
C THR A 166 -13.78 12.99 6.49
N VAL A 167 -13.55 11.68 6.53
CA VAL A 167 -14.58 10.64 6.44
C VAL A 167 -15.14 10.36 7.83
N LYS A 168 -16.44 10.60 8.02
CA LYS A 168 -17.17 10.40 9.30
C LYS A 168 -18.21 9.29 9.25
N THR A 169 -18.59 8.89 8.04
CA THR A 169 -19.60 7.87 7.75
C THR A 169 -18.99 6.85 6.81
N LYS A 170 -19.63 5.68 6.72
CA LYS A 170 -19.27 4.67 5.72
C LYS A 170 -19.52 5.27 4.34
N ILE A 171 -18.63 4.94 3.42
CA ILE A 171 -18.73 5.25 1.99
C ILE A 171 -18.94 3.90 1.32
N ASP A 172 -20.17 3.63 0.93
CA ASP A 172 -20.58 2.38 0.30
C ASP A 172 -20.30 2.47 -1.21
N ILE A 173 -19.45 1.57 -1.73
CA ILE A 173 -19.14 1.51 -3.17
C ILE A 173 -19.46 0.12 -3.69
N THR A 174 -20.20 0.04 -4.79
CA THR A 174 -20.54 -1.20 -5.50
C THR A 174 -19.78 -1.24 -6.82
N GLY A 175 -19.23 -2.40 -7.16
CA GLY A 175 -18.56 -2.60 -8.43
C GLY A 175 -18.41 -4.08 -8.75
N ASP A 176 -17.84 -4.36 -9.90
CA ASP A 176 -17.61 -5.69 -10.40
C ASP A 176 -16.37 -6.35 -9.81
N LYS A 177 -16.31 -7.66 -9.98
CA LYS A 177 -15.11 -8.39 -9.64
C LYS A 177 -13.98 -7.96 -10.58
N GLY A 178 -12.91 -7.44 -9.99
CA GLY A 178 -11.72 -7.00 -10.74
C GLY A 178 -11.66 -5.49 -10.92
N ASP A 179 -12.70 -4.76 -10.53
CA ASP A 179 -12.63 -3.31 -10.39
C ASP A 179 -11.59 -2.91 -9.36
N VAL A 180 -10.86 -1.84 -9.67
CA VAL A 180 -9.90 -1.21 -8.76
C VAL A 180 -10.10 0.30 -8.76
N PHE A 181 -10.14 0.88 -7.56
CA PHE A 181 -10.21 2.32 -7.36
C PHE A 181 -8.85 2.81 -6.87
N ILE A 182 -8.25 3.74 -7.61
CA ILE A 182 -7.04 4.47 -7.22
C ILE A 182 -7.47 5.85 -6.77
N LEU A 183 -7.53 6.08 -5.46
CA LEU A 183 -7.97 7.32 -4.85
C LEU A 183 -6.78 8.19 -4.45
N ARG A 184 -6.68 9.35 -5.09
CA ARG A 184 -5.67 10.37 -4.80
C ARG A 184 -6.26 11.44 -3.91
N TRP A 185 -5.92 11.38 -2.64
CA TRP A 185 -6.38 12.34 -1.65
C TRP A 185 -5.43 13.53 -1.63
N ASP A 186 -5.84 14.59 -2.31
CA ASP A 186 -4.99 15.74 -2.55
C ASP A 186 -5.80 17.02 -2.66
N LYS A 187 -5.66 17.90 -1.67
CA LYS A 187 -6.50 19.09 -1.52
C LYS A 187 -6.49 20.02 -2.75
N ASP A 188 -5.40 20.05 -3.51
CA ASP A 188 -5.30 20.87 -4.72
C ASP A 188 -5.31 20.04 -6.03
N GLY A 189 -5.39 18.71 -5.93
CA GLY A 189 -5.42 17.79 -7.06
C GLY A 189 -4.13 17.72 -7.88
N ASP A 190 -3.01 18.25 -7.37
CA ASP A 190 -1.72 18.31 -8.05
C ASP A 190 -0.62 17.54 -7.29
N PRO A 191 -0.39 16.26 -7.61
CA PRO A 191 0.59 15.45 -6.90
C PRO A 191 2.05 15.92 -7.11
N SER A 192 2.32 16.82 -8.06
CA SER A 192 3.68 17.30 -8.35
C SER A 192 4.30 18.13 -7.22
N ASN A 193 3.46 18.66 -6.33
CA ASN A 193 3.89 19.40 -5.15
C ASN A 193 3.77 18.56 -3.84
N GLY A 194 3.51 17.26 -4.00
CA GLY A 194 3.20 16.31 -2.94
C GLY A 194 1.72 16.36 -2.54
N TYR A 195 1.18 15.23 -2.08
CA TYR A 195 -0.23 15.10 -1.72
C TYR A 195 -0.61 16.03 -0.55
N GLN A 196 -1.37 17.08 -0.83
CA GLN A 196 -1.71 18.13 0.12
C GLN A 196 -2.90 17.74 1.01
N GLY A 197 -2.85 18.25 2.24
CA GLY A 197 -3.92 18.09 3.21
C GLY A 197 -3.75 16.87 4.10
N LYS A 198 -4.73 16.68 4.98
CA LYS A 198 -4.74 15.61 5.96
C LYS A 198 -6.02 14.82 5.84
N VAL A 199 -5.88 13.56 5.47
CA VAL A 199 -6.98 12.62 5.35
C VAL A 199 -7.32 12.07 6.73
N LYS A 200 -8.56 12.21 7.15
CA LYS A 200 -8.99 11.79 8.48
C LYS A 200 -10.18 10.84 8.43
N PHE A 201 -10.01 9.62 8.91
CA PHE A 201 -11.10 8.68 9.11
C PHE A 201 -11.49 8.66 10.60
N GLN A 202 -12.79 8.74 10.90
CA GLN A 202 -13.29 8.73 12.28
C GLN A 202 -14.74 8.27 12.34
N SER A 203 -15.26 8.03 13.55
CA SER A 203 -16.69 7.80 13.77
C SER A 203 -17.29 6.62 12.99
N GLY A 204 -16.51 5.56 12.74
CA GLY A 204 -16.92 4.42 11.92
C GLY A 204 -16.78 4.65 10.41
N GLY A 205 -16.21 5.80 10.01
CA GLY A 205 -15.90 6.11 8.63
C GLY A 205 -14.97 5.07 8.01
N ALA A 206 -15.30 4.64 6.80
CA ALA A 206 -14.67 3.53 6.08
C ALA A 206 -15.08 3.58 4.60
N PHE A 207 -14.28 3.00 3.70
CA PHE A 207 -14.88 2.44 2.48
C PHE A 207 -15.45 1.06 2.79
N VAL A 208 -16.67 0.82 2.35
CA VAL A 208 -17.36 -0.46 2.50
C VAL A 208 -17.61 -1.02 1.09
N PRO A 209 -16.81 -2.01 0.65
CA PRO A 209 -17.00 -2.64 -0.65
C PRO A 209 -18.26 -3.48 -0.70
N HIS A 210 -18.99 -3.39 -1.80
CA HIS A 210 -20.14 -4.21 -2.16
C HIS A 210 -19.96 -4.84 -3.56
N GLY A 211 -20.89 -5.71 -3.94
CA GLY A 211 -20.84 -6.40 -5.23
C GLY A 211 -19.67 -7.39 -5.30
N GLY A 212 -18.83 -7.26 -6.33
CA GLY A 212 -17.62 -8.04 -6.53
C GLY A 212 -16.36 -7.47 -5.85
N LEU A 213 -16.48 -6.30 -5.22
CA LEU A 213 -15.36 -5.61 -4.58
C LEU A 213 -14.92 -6.29 -3.28
N THR A 214 -13.65 -6.14 -2.96
CA THR A 214 -13.03 -6.52 -1.68
C THR A 214 -12.35 -5.29 -1.06
N PRO A 215 -11.94 -5.33 0.22
CA PRO A 215 -11.17 -4.24 0.81
C PRO A 215 -9.92 -3.87 -0.03
N THR A 216 -9.28 -4.85 -0.65
CA THR A 216 -8.10 -4.66 -1.50
C THR A 216 -8.40 -4.25 -2.94
N SER A 217 -9.64 -3.90 -3.26
CA SER A 217 -10.02 -3.23 -4.51
C SER A 217 -9.71 -1.72 -4.48
N PHE A 218 -9.23 -1.18 -3.35
CA PHE A 218 -8.90 0.23 -3.19
C PHE A 218 -7.39 0.43 -2.98
N ILE A 219 -6.79 1.33 -3.76
CA ILE A 219 -5.46 1.89 -3.55
C ILE A 219 -5.67 3.38 -3.21
N ASN A 220 -5.22 3.79 -2.03
CA ASN A 220 -5.33 5.16 -1.56
C ASN A 220 -3.92 5.77 -1.48
N VAL A 221 -3.76 6.99 -2.01
CA VAL A 221 -2.53 7.76 -1.86
C VAL A 221 -2.82 9.08 -1.17
N ALA A 222 -1.99 9.45 -0.19
CA ALA A 222 -2.15 10.67 0.59
C ALA A 222 -0.81 11.17 1.14
N GLY A 223 -0.75 12.44 1.55
CA GLY A 223 0.41 12.99 2.27
C GLY A 223 0.34 12.60 3.74
N ASP A 224 -0.56 13.27 4.46
CA ASP A 224 -0.82 13.04 5.89
C ASP A 224 -2.13 12.27 6.11
N ILE A 225 -2.12 11.32 7.06
CA ILE A 225 -3.29 10.59 7.54
C ILE A 225 -3.50 10.76 9.04
N ASN A 226 -4.77 10.76 9.46
CA ASN A 226 -5.16 10.86 10.85
C ASN A 226 -6.39 10.00 11.16
N ALA A 227 -6.55 9.61 12.41
CA ALA A 227 -7.76 8.94 12.87
C ALA A 227 -8.16 9.35 14.28
N SER A 228 -9.46 9.18 14.55
CA SER A 228 -10.01 9.24 15.91
C SER A 228 -11.19 8.29 16.08
N GLY A 229 -11.51 7.97 17.33
CA GLY A 229 -12.55 6.99 17.68
C GLY A 229 -13.99 7.44 17.44
N GLY A 230 -14.93 6.57 17.84
CA GLY A 230 -16.37 6.78 17.75
C GLY A 230 -17.05 5.97 16.64
N GLY A 231 -18.39 6.00 16.65
CA GLY A 231 -19.25 5.34 15.67
C GLY A 231 -19.21 3.81 15.65
N ASP A 232 -19.90 3.26 14.66
CA ASP A 232 -20.10 1.82 14.49
C ASP A 232 -19.24 1.25 13.37
N ASN A 233 -18.72 0.04 13.58
CA ASN A 233 -17.93 -0.66 12.58
C ASN A 233 -18.76 -0.92 11.30
N PRO A 234 -18.13 -1.05 10.12
CA PRO A 234 -18.74 -1.73 8.98
C PRO A 234 -19.22 -3.14 9.36
N GLY A 235 -20.34 -3.57 8.77
CA GLY A 235 -20.93 -4.88 9.07
C GLY A 235 -20.25 -6.04 8.31
N PRO A 236 -20.43 -7.31 8.73
CA PRO A 236 -19.96 -8.47 7.99
C PRO A 236 -20.49 -8.48 6.53
N PRO A 237 -19.73 -8.99 5.55
CA PRO A 237 -18.50 -9.76 5.67
C PRO A 237 -17.22 -8.93 5.88
N TYR A 238 -17.32 -7.62 6.17
CA TYR A 238 -16.16 -6.80 6.49
C TYR A 238 -15.40 -7.34 7.74
N PRO A 239 -14.06 -7.31 7.78
CA PRO A 239 -13.29 -7.78 8.93
C PRO A 239 -13.69 -7.11 10.25
N GLN A 240 -14.02 -7.94 11.24
CA GLN A 240 -14.54 -7.48 12.54
C GLN A 240 -13.46 -7.37 13.63
N GLY A 241 -12.23 -7.78 13.33
CA GLY A 241 -11.10 -7.77 14.27
C GLY A 241 -9.80 -8.21 13.60
N PRO A 242 -8.68 -8.24 14.37
CA PRO A 242 -7.42 -8.82 13.94
C PRO A 242 -7.55 -10.34 13.89
N ARG A 243 -8.04 -10.82 12.75
CA ARG A 243 -8.36 -12.23 12.51
C ARG A 243 -7.45 -12.81 11.43
N LEU A 244 -7.15 -14.10 11.55
CA LEU A 244 -6.43 -14.86 10.53
C LEU A 244 -7.27 -14.98 9.24
N ASP A 245 -6.72 -15.61 8.21
CA ASP A 245 -7.40 -15.90 6.94
C ASP A 245 -8.03 -14.65 6.28
N GLY A 246 -7.23 -13.58 6.14
CA GLY A 246 -7.68 -12.34 5.50
C GLY A 246 -8.77 -11.60 6.30
N GLY A 247 -8.78 -11.76 7.62
CA GLY A 247 -9.72 -11.10 8.51
C GLY A 247 -11.05 -11.79 8.72
N LEU A 248 -11.22 -13.00 8.16
CA LEU A 248 -12.44 -13.81 8.28
C LEU A 248 -12.29 -15.02 9.19
N GLY A 249 -11.06 -15.36 9.58
CA GLY A 249 -10.76 -16.52 10.41
C GLY A 249 -10.90 -16.27 11.91
N GLU A 250 -10.17 -17.09 12.66
CA GLU A 250 -10.10 -16.98 14.11
C GLU A 250 -9.40 -15.69 14.54
N LEU A 251 -9.83 -15.16 15.69
CA LEU A 251 -9.19 -14.01 16.33
C LEU A 251 -7.82 -14.46 16.88
N ILE A 252 -6.79 -13.64 16.73
CA ILE A 252 -5.45 -13.95 17.28
C ILE A 252 -5.44 -13.98 18.81
N ASP A 253 -4.43 -14.63 19.39
CA ASP A 253 -4.28 -14.66 20.84
C ASP A 253 -4.06 -13.25 21.39
N GLY A 254 -4.82 -12.89 22.43
CA GLY A 254 -4.84 -11.55 23.02
C GLY A 254 -5.60 -10.50 22.20
N GLY A 255 -6.03 -10.84 20.97
CA GLY A 255 -6.82 -9.98 20.09
C GLY A 255 -8.23 -9.71 20.62
N LYS A 256 -8.88 -8.69 20.08
CA LYS A 256 -10.27 -8.31 20.36
C LYS A 256 -10.97 -7.84 19.10
N ASP A 257 -12.30 -7.98 19.05
CA ASP A 257 -13.08 -7.35 17.98
C ASP A 257 -12.90 -5.83 18.00
N PHE A 258 -12.91 -5.25 16.81
CA PHE A 258 -12.93 -3.81 16.63
C PHE A 258 -14.16 -3.22 17.34
N LYS A 259 -14.00 -2.03 17.89
CA LYS A 259 -15.08 -1.33 18.57
C LYS A 259 -14.84 0.16 18.42
N SER A 260 -15.43 0.74 17.38
CA SER A 260 -15.29 2.15 16.98
C SER A 260 -13.90 2.52 16.44
N GLY A 261 -13.81 3.55 15.60
CA GLY A 261 -12.56 3.97 14.97
C GLY A 261 -12.74 4.65 13.61
N GLY A 262 -11.63 4.97 12.97
CA GLY A 262 -11.59 5.30 11.54
C GLY A 262 -10.95 4.14 10.77
N PHE A 263 -11.61 3.62 9.75
CA PHE A 263 -11.17 2.46 9.00
C PHE A 263 -10.50 2.86 7.69
N PHE A 264 -9.21 2.60 7.61
CA PHE A 264 -8.41 2.72 6.39
C PHE A 264 -8.53 1.42 5.60
N THR A 265 -9.54 1.34 4.73
CA THR A 265 -9.79 0.20 3.84
C THR A 265 -8.87 0.24 2.63
N GLY A 266 -8.26 -0.89 2.28
CA GLY A 266 -7.41 -1.06 1.09
C GLY A 266 -5.93 -0.85 1.35
N TYR A 267 -5.19 -0.61 0.27
CA TYR A 267 -3.77 -0.30 0.31
C TYR A 267 -3.57 1.21 0.45
N TRP A 268 -2.97 1.65 1.54
CA TRP A 268 -2.68 3.06 1.79
C TRP A 268 -1.20 3.34 1.56
N LEU A 269 -0.88 4.20 0.59
CA LEU A 269 0.49 4.65 0.34
C LEU A 269 0.58 6.10 0.79
N THR A 270 1.58 6.43 1.61
CA THR A 270 1.70 7.79 2.15
C THR A 270 3.11 8.35 2.06
N THR A 271 3.22 9.64 1.71
CA THR A 271 4.51 10.35 1.62
C THR A 271 4.88 11.08 2.91
N GLY A 272 3.92 11.33 3.80
CA GLY A 272 4.00 12.36 4.82
C GLY A 272 3.56 13.73 4.27
N ASP A 273 3.21 14.65 5.18
CA ASP A 273 2.86 16.04 4.85
C ASP A 273 4.00 16.69 4.04
N PRO A 274 3.73 17.28 2.87
CA PRO A 274 4.78 17.78 1.98
C PRO A 274 5.72 18.85 2.58
N LYS A 275 5.31 19.52 3.66
CA LYS A 275 6.15 20.52 4.33
C LYS A 275 7.08 19.92 5.37
N SER A 276 6.66 18.83 6.02
CA SER A 276 7.35 18.27 7.16
C SER A 276 7.90 16.86 6.93
N GLY A 277 7.40 16.13 5.93
CA GLY A 277 7.69 14.71 5.69
C GLY A 277 7.09 13.78 6.74
N LYS A 278 6.03 14.20 7.44
CA LYS A 278 5.49 13.53 8.64
C LYS A 278 4.02 13.19 8.50
N THR A 279 3.61 12.07 9.08
CA THR A 279 2.19 11.80 9.34
C THR A 279 1.81 12.22 10.76
N SER A 280 0.54 12.56 10.93
CA SER A 280 -0.08 12.85 12.20
C SER A 280 -0.19 11.58 13.05
N SER A 281 -0.23 11.74 14.37
CA SER A 281 -0.49 10.60 15.27
C SER A 281 -1.86 10.00 14.99
N LEU A 282 -1.90 8.67 14.85
CA LEU A 282 -3.12 7.89 14.67
C LEU A 282 -3.63 7.43 16.04
N SER A 283 -4.87 7.79 16.35
CA SER A 283 -5.60 7.25 17.49
C SER A 283 -6.86 6.57 16.98
N SER A 284 -7.14 5.34 17.40
CA SER A 284 -8.28 4.56 16.89
C SER A 284 -8.31 4.39 15.36
N GLY A 285 -7.14 4.39 14.70
CA GLY A 285 -7.03 4.03 13.27
C GLY A 285 -7.09 2.52 13.09
N ILE A 286 -7.89 2.03 12.14
CA ILE A 286 -8.04 0.60 11.89
C ILE A 286 -7.69 0.34 10.43
N PHE A 287 -6.60 -0.37 10.16
CA PHE A 287 -6.22 -0.71 8.79
C PHE A 287 -6.81 -2.06 8.38
N VAL A 288 -7.48 -2.10 7.23
CA VAL A 288 -8.07 -3.31 6.65
C VAL A 288 -7.53 -3.44 5.22
N GLY A 289 -6.40 -4.14 5.09
CA GLY A 289 -5.56 -4.10 3.88
C GLY A 289 -4.11 -3.88 4.27
N GLY A 290 -3.48 -2.79 3.81
CA GLY A 290 -2.10 -2.47 4.16
C GLY A 290 -1.80 -0.97 4.20
N TRP A 291 -0.70 -0.59 4.87
CA TRP A 291 -0.19 0.78 4.93
C TRP A 291 1.31 0.84 4.67
N TYR A 292 1.69 1.56 3.63
CA TYR A 292 3.05 1.67 3.11
C TYR A 292 3.44 3.15 3.12
N THR A 293 4.58 3.50 3.70
CA THR A 293 4.89 4.91 3.94
C THR A 293 6.36 5.25 3.82
N LEU A 294 6.61 6.44 3.25
CA LEU A 294 7.91 7.13 3.20
C LEU A 294 8.06 8.16 4.33
N SER A 295 7.08 8.25 5.24
CA SER A 295 7.06 9.27 6.30
C SER A 295 8.21 9.07 7.28
N SER A 296 8.90 10.16 7.62
CA SER A 296 9.94 10.19 8.67
C SER A 296 9.35 10.00 10.07
N LYS A 297 8.06 10.31 10.27
CA LYS A 297 7.36 10.16 11.55
C LYS A 297 6.07 9.36 11.39
N ILE A 298 5.95 8.32 12.19
CA ILE A 298 4.81 7.40 12.24
C ILE A 298 4.47 7.17 13.71
N SER A 299 3.22 7.42 14.09
CA SER A 299 2.80 7.24 15.47
C SER A 299 1.45 6.56 15.56
N MET A 300 1.48 5.24 15.76
CA MET A 300 0.31 4.41 16.04
C MET A 300 0.09 4.36 17.54
N THR A 301 -0.87 5.16 18.02
CA THR A 301 -1.18 5.30 19.45
C THR A 301 -2.42 4.48 19.84
N SER A 302 -3.02 4.77 20.99
CA SER A 302 -4.15 4.03 21.55
C SER A 302 -5.24 3.68 20.55
N ASN A 303 -5.76 2.44 20.66
CA ASN A 303 -6.80 1.83 19.84
C ASN A 303 -6.48 1.68 18.35
N THR A 304 -5.27 2.01 17.89
CA THR A 304 -4.86 1.68 16.52
C THR A 304 -4.78 0.16 16.39
N SER A 305 -5.29 -0.43 15.31
CA SER A 305 -5.35 -1.89 15.11
C SER A 305 -5.28 -2.20 13.61
N ALA A 306 -5.03 -3.45 13.24
CA ALA A 306 -5.08 -3.79 11.82
C ALA A 306 -5.32 -5.27 11.54
N VAL A 307 -5.74 -5.50 10.31
CA VAL A 307 -5.87 -6.84 9.74
C VAL A 307 -5.48 -6.78 8.27
N TYR A 308 -4.51 -7.59 7.91
CA TYR A 308 -4.11 -7.72 6.53
C TYR A 308 -5.16 -8.49 5.74
N VAL A 309 -5.60 -7.88 4.65
CA VAL A 309 -6.43 -8.51 3.63
C VAL A 309 -5.57 -8.55 2.38
N GLY A 310 -5.38 -9.74 1.82
CA GLY A 310 -4.58 -9.91 0.61
C GLY A 310 -5.30 -9.44 -0.66
N PRO A 311 -4.59 -9.31 -1.78
CA PRO A 311 -5.20 -8.93 -3.04
C PRO A 311 -6.30 -9.94 -3.41
N SER A 312 -7.43 -9.44 -3.90
CA SER A 312 -8.45 -10.32 -4.46
C SER A 312 -7.80 -11.11 -5.61
N SER A 313 -7.94 -12.44 -5.61
CA SER A 313 -7.32 -13.32 -6.61
C SER A 313 -7.97 -13.21 -8.00
N GLY A 314 -8.36 -12.00 -8.42
CA GLY A 314 -9.29 -11.75 -9.51
C GLY A 314 -8.94 -10.59 -10.44
N GLY A 315 -7.67 -10.16 -10.49
CA GLY A 315 -7.26 -9.17 -11.49
C GLY A 315 -7.56 -9.67 -12.93
N PRO A 316 -8.06 -8.81 -13.83
CA PRO A 316 -8.15 -9.15 -15.24
C PRO A 316 -6.74 -9.42 -15.80
N PRO A 317 -6.58 -10.33 -16.79
CA PRO A 317 -5.28 -10.52 -17.43
C PRO A 317 -4.80 -9.19 -18.02
N PRO A 318 -3.48 -8.91 -18.01
CA PRO A 318 -2.96 -7.68 -18.58
C PRO A 318 -3.45 -7.57 -20.02
N THR A 319 -4.16 -6.49 -20.34
CA THR A 319 -4.62 -6.20 -21.69
C THR A 319 -3.39 -6.00 -22.56
N THR A 320 -2.91 -7.08 -23.18
CA THR A 320 -1.90 -7.02 -24.23
C THR A 320 -2.49 -6.18 -25.35
N THR A 321 -2.12 -4.90 -25.36
CA THR A 321 -2.36 -4.03 -26.50
C THR A 321 -1.45 -4.57 -27.60
N THR A 322 -2.01 -5.45 -28.42
CA THR A 322 -1.33 -5.97 -29.59
C THR A 322 -1.24 -4.80 -30.55
N SER A 323 -0.12 -4.07 -30.52
CA SER A 323 0.23 -3.10 -31.55
C SER A 323 0.38 -3.89 -32.85
N THR A 324 -0.69 -3.96 -33.63
CA THR A 324 -0.63 -4.54 -34.96
C THR A 324 0.11 -3.54 -35.83
N THR A 325 1.44 -3.66 -35.88
CA THR A 325 2.24 -2.99 -36.91
C THR A 325 1.90 -3.66 -38.24
N THR A 326 0.88 -3.12 -38.92
CA THR A 326 0.55 -3.49 -40.29
C THR A 326 1.74 -3.14 -41.19
N THR A 327 2.62 -4.11 -41.42
CA THR A 327 3.69 -3.98 -42.40
C THR A 327 3.05 -4.14 -43.78
N SER A 328 2.79 -3.02 -44.44
CA SER A 328 2.32 -3.00 -45.82
C SER A 328 3.43 -3.51 -46.73
N THR A 329 3.29 -4.75 -47.18
CA THR A 329 4.18 -5.31 -48.20
C THR A 329 3.65 -4.86 -49.56
N THR A 330 4.31 -3.89 -50.18
CA THR A 330 4.00 -3.44 -51.53
C THR A 330 4.49 -4.49 -52.52
N THR A 331 3.61 -5.34 -53.03
CA THR A 331 3.93 -6.25 -54.13
C THR A 331 3.93 -5.46 -55.44
N SER A 332 5.11 -5.19 -56.00
CA SER A 332 5.26 -4.60 -57.32
C SER A 332 4.97 -5.64 -58.41
N THR A 333 3.81 -5.57 -59.04
CA THR A 333 3.49 -6.38 -60.23
C THR A 333 4.22 -5.78 -61.44
N THR A 334 5.26 -6.47 -61.92
CA THR A 334 5.93 -6.09 -63.18
C THR A 334 5.20 -6.76 -64.34
N THR A 335 4.42 -5.98 -65.09
CA THR A 335 3.78 -6.42 -66.34
C THR A 335 4.84 -6.46 -67.43
N THR A 336 5.26 -7.65 -67.85
CA THR A 336 6.09 -7.84 -69.05
C THR A 336 5.16 -8.01 -70.26
N THR A 337 5.08 -6.98 -71.09
CA THR A 337 4.45 -7.05 -72.41
C THR A 337 5.41 -7.77 -73.37
N MET A 338 5.09 -9.01 -73.74
CA MET A 338 5.74 -9.67 -74.88
C MET A 338 4.96 -9.35 -76.15
N LEU A 339 5.62 -8.63 -77.04
CA LEU A 339 5.17 -8.29 -78.39
C LEU A 339 5.76 -9.32 -79.38
N GLN A 340 5.00 -9.56 -80.45
CA GLN A 340 5.35 -10.15 -81.75
C GLN A 340 5.04 -11.64 -82.00
N GLY A 341 4.27 -11.84 -83.07
CA GLY A 341 3.96 -13.12 -83.72
C GLY A 341 2.60 -13.06 -84.40
#